data_AF-A0A251ST36-F1
#
_entry.id   AF-A0A251ST36-F1
#
_cell.length_a   1.000
_cell.length_b   1.000
_cell.length_c   1.000
_cell.angle_alpha   90.00
_cell.angle_beta   90.00
_cell.angle_gamma   90.00
#
_symmetry.space_group_name_H-M   'P 1'
#
loop_
_entity.id
_entity.type
_entity.pdbx_description
1 polymer ?
#
loop_
_entity_poly.entity_id
_entity_poly.type
_entity_poly.pdbx_seq_one_letter_code
_entity_poly.pdbx_strand_id
1 'polypeptide(L)'
;MDHRLRCRGEKKVFSGFTTTEMEKMERVLKESGQLPNSEVIKKLTGGFNRSASRAGKPALKWTEVQDWFLVRQQDLMSKGTSPIVPNNFPPAQEACALENINETSDMSKGEKVIDLSNMEFEAKSSDDSWYDVETFITHKFLESDGPQVLVRYIGFGTEENEWVHAKNVRERSVPLENSECNKVMVGDTLLCLQEKMDQAKYYDAQVIDIQRKLHDIRGCRCVFRIRYEHDNSEESVRLDRLCGQPEY
;
A
#
# COMPACT_ATOMS: atom_id res chain seq x y z
N MET A 1 -51.04 -27.12 -9.32
CA MET A 1 -51.45 -26.08 -8.34
C MET A 1 -50.18 -25.52 -7.72
N ASP A 2 -50.17 -24.22 -7.45
CA ASP A 2 -48.95 -23.43 -7.31
C ASP A 2 -48.25 -23.58 -5.96
N HIS A 3 -46.95 -23.88 -6.02
CA HIS A 3 -46.03 -23.58 -4.92
C HIS A 3 -45.24 -22.32 -5.28
N ARG A 4 -45.69 -21.18 -4.76
CA ARG A 4 -45.09 -19.85 -4.98
C ARG A 4 -43.62 -19.84 -4.54
N LEU A 5 -42.71 -19.79 -5.51
CA LEU A 5 -41.30 -19.46 -5.27
C LEU A 5 -41.21 -18.04 -4.70
N ARG A 6 -40.95 -17.94 -3.40
CA ARG A 6 -40.83 -16.66 -2.69
C ARG A 6 -39.45 -16.09 -2.97
N CYS A 7 -39.36 -15.09 -3.85
CA CYS A 7 -38.09 -14.46 -4.22
C CYS A 7 -37.28 -14.08 -2.98
N ARG A 8 -36.07 -14.64 -2.84
CA ARG A 8 -35.18 -14.35 -1.73
C ARG A 8 -34.55 -12.98 -1.98
N GLY A 9 -35.21 -11.95 -1.47
CA GLY A 9 -34.86 -10.55 -1.73
C GLY A 9 -33.39 -10.23 -1.48
N GLU A 10 -32.89 -9.26 -2.24
CA GLU A 10 -31.51 -8.79 -2.20
C GLU A 10 -31.05 -8.54 -0.76
N LYS A 11 -29.84 -9.00 -0.41
CA LYS A 11 -29.22 -8.68 0.88
C LYS A 11 -28.81 -7.21 0.90
N LYS A 12 -29.79 -6.33 1.18
CA LYS A 12 -29.57 -4.90 1.41
C LYS A 12 -28.67 -4.72 2.64
N VAL A 13 -27.37 -4.54 2.41
CA VAL A 13 -26.36 -4.36 3.46
C VAL A 13 -26.76 -3.14 4.30
N PHE A 14 -27.10 -3.40 5.57
CA PHE A 14 -27.76 -2.42 6.44
C PHE A 14 -26.72 -1.48 7.07
N SER A 15 -26.17 -0.59 6.24
CA SER A 15 -25.29 0.48 6.70
C SER A 15 -26.08 1.54 7.48
N GLY A 16 -25.49 2.08 8.55
CA GLY A 16 -26.14 3.01 9.48
C GLY A 16 -26.37 4.43 8.96
N PHE A 17 -26.40 4.63 7.63
CA PHE A 17 -26.52 5.94 6.98
C PHE A 17 -27.98 6.29 6.68
N THR A 18 -28.30 7.58 6.79
CA THR A 18 -29.54 8.14 6.28
C THR A 18 -29.50 8.26 4.75
N THR A 19 -30.66 8.31 4.10
CA THR A 19 -30.76 8.50 2.64
C THR A 19 -29.96 9.74 2.18
N THR A 20 -30.08 10.85 2.91
CA THR A 20 -29.39 12.12 2.60
C THR A 20 -27.87 12.07 2.84
N GLU A 21 -27.36 11.16 3.67
CA GLU A 21 -25.92 10.89 3.79
C GLU A 21 -25.44 10.07 2.60
N MET A 22 -26.17 9.01 2.22
CA MET A 22 -25.85 8.19 1.04
C MET A 22 -25.93 8.98 -0.27
N GLU A 23 -26.93 9.85 -0.45
CA GLU A 23 -27.04 10.76 -1.59
C GLU A 23 -25.87 11.74 -1.72
N LYS A 24 -25.27 12.15 -0.58
CA LYS A 24 -24.08 13.01 -0.57
C LYS A 24 -22.81 12.22 -0.88
N MET A 25 -22.65 11.01 -0.35
CA MET A 25 -21.51 10.15 -0.69
C MET A 25 -21.54 9.72 -2.17
N GLU A 26 -22.71 9.27 -2.66
CA GLU A 26 -22.96 8.92 -4.07
C GLU A 26 -22.71 10.11 -5.02
N ARG A 27 -23.00 11.35 -4.58
CA ARG A 27 -22.66 12.56 -5.34
C ARG A 27 -21.15 12.80 -5.39
N VAL A 28 -20.46 12.77 -4.25
CA VAL A 28 -19.00 12.96 -4.18
C VAL A 28 -18.30 11.93 -5.08
N LEU A 29 -18.74 10.67 -5.08
CA LEU A 29 -18.19 9.61 -5.94
C LEU A 29 -18.42 9.86 -7.44
N LYS A 30 -19.53 10.50 -7.82
CA LYS A 30 -19.83 10.89 -9.21
C LYS A 30 -19.12 12.16 -9.66
N GLU A 31 -18.79 13.05 -8.72
CA GLU A 31 -18.01 14.27 -8.97
C GLU A 31 -16.51 13.98 -9.04
N SER A 32 -16.00 12.98 -8.32
CA SER A 32 -14.58 12.57 -8.34
C SER A 32 -14.24 11.50 -9.38
N GLY A 33 -15.16 10.55 -9.65
CA GLY A 33 -14.89 9.35 -10.46
C GLY A 33 -13.89 8.35 -9.84
N GLN A 34 -13.34 8.68 -8.66
CA GLN A 34 -12.28 7.94 -7.95
C GLN A 34 -12.54 8.00 -6.44
N LEU A 35 -11.84 7.15 -5.66
CA LEU A 35 -11.97 7.14 -4.20
C LEU A 35 -11.59 8.51 -3.60
N PRO A 36 -12.45 9.15 -2.78
CA PRO A 36 -12.11 10.42 -2.14
C PRO A 36 -10.97 10.25 -1.14
N ASN A 37 -10.08 11.25 -1.04
CA ASN A 37 -8.96 11.19 -0.10
C ASN A 37 -9.40 11.26 1.37
N SER A 38 -8.50 10.88 2.28
CA SER A 38 -8.78 10.80 3.73
C SER A 38 -9.31 12.11 4.32
N GLU A 39 -8.84 13.27 3.84
CA GLU A 39 -9.29 14.57 4.34
C GLU A 39 -10.71 14.90 3.86
N VAL A 40 -11.06 14.61 2.60
CA VAL A 40 -12.44 14.74 2.11
C VAL A 40 -13.38 13.82 2.91
N ILE A 41 -12.96 12.58 3.20
CA ILE A 41 -13.74 11.62 4.02
C ILE A 41 -13.92 12.14 5.46
N LYS A 42 -12.85 12.59 6.12
CA LYS A 42 -12.90 13.15 7.49
C LYS A 42 -13.77 14.41 7.55
N LYS A 43 -13.63 15.32 6.59
CA LYS A 43 -14.44 16.55 6.44
C LYS A 43 -15.92 16.25 6.20
N LEU A 44 -16.22 15.26 5.34
CA LEU A 44 -17.59 14.80 5.06
C LEU A 44 -18.22 14.15 6.30
N THR A 45 -17.49 13.26 6.99
CA THR A 45 -17.89 12.63 8.26
C THR A 45 -18.19 13.67 9.33
N GLY A 46 -17.33 14.67 9.50
CA GLY A 46 -17.56 15.79 10.40
C GLY A 46 -18.80 16.62 10.00
N GLY A 47 -19.07 16.77 8.71
CA GLY A 47 -20.29 17.39 8.18
C GLY A 47 -21.55 16.59 8.50
N PHE A 48 -21.50 15.25 8.43
CA PHE A 48 -22.60 14.37 8.82
C PHE A 48 -22.86 14.42 10.34
N ASN A 49 -21.81 14.30 11.16
CA ASN A 49 -21.92 14.34 12.62
C ASN A 49 -22.42 15.68 13.18
N ARG A 50 -22.22 16.79 12.45
CA ARG A 50 -22.79 18.11 12.76
C ARG A 50 -24.19 18.35 12.16
N SER A 51 -24.79 17.37 11.48
CA SER A 51 -26.08 17.53 10.81
C SER A 51 -27.28 17.24 11.73
N ALA A 52 -28.36 18.00 11.59
CA ALA A 52 -29.61 17.75 12.33
C ALA A 52 -30.20 16.34 12.06
N SER A 53 -29.93 15.77 10.89
CA SER A 53 -30.27 14.38 10.50
C SER A 53 -29.61 13.28 11.36
N ARG A 54 -28.60 13.63 12.16
CA ARG A 54 -27.92 12.76 13.14
C ARG A 54 -28.40 12.94 14.59
N ALA A 55 -29.30 13.87 14.88
CA ALA A 55 -29.79 14.09 16.24
C ALA A 55 -30.36 12.79 16.85
N GLY A 56 -29.84 12.39 18.02
CA GLY A 56 -30.23 11.15 18.70
C GLY A 56 -29.64 9.85 18.13
N LYS A 57 -28.69 9.91 17.19
CA LYS A 57 -28.00 8.73 16.63
C LYS A 57 -26.51 8.71 17.02
N PRO A 58 -25.85 7.54 16.98
CA PRO A 58 -24.40 7.47 17.09
C PRO A 58 -23.69 8.34 16.04
N ALA A 59 -22.62 8.99 16.47
CA ALA A 59 -21.69 9.69 15.59
C ALA A 59 -20.93 8.68 14.73
N LEU A 60 -20.81 8.97 13.44
CA LEU A 60 -20.05 8.18 12.47
C LEU A 60 -18.55 8.30 12.75
N LYS A 61 -17.84 7.19 12.65
CA LYS A 61 -16.38 7.16 12.47
C LYS A 61 -16.07 7.45 11.00
N TRP A 62 -14.92 8.08 10.75
CA TRP A 62 -14.49 8.37 9.38
C TRP A 62 -14.16 7.10 8.58
N THR A 63 -13.79 6.02 9.27
CA THR A 63 -13.60 4.68 8.70
C THR A 63 -14.89 4.12 8.12
N GLU A 64 -16.04 4.24 8.80
CA GLU A 64 -17.33 3.73 8.29
C GLU A 64 -17.73 4.41 6.97
N VAL A 65 -17.38 5.69 6.81
CA VAL A 65 -17.58 6.46 5.58
C VAL A 65 -16.58 6.03 4.49
N GLN A 66 -15.32 5.73 4.84
CA GLN A 66 -14.33 5.16 3.93
C GLN A 66 -14.73 3.78 3.41
N ASP A 67 -15.17 2.89 4.29
CA ASP A 67 -15.66 1.54 3.96
C ASP A 67 -16.83 1.60 2.97
N TRP A 68 -17.74 2.57 3.15
CA TRP A 68 -18.83 2.81 2.20
C TRP A 68 -18.31 3.14 0.80
N PHE A 69 -17.33 4.05 0.68
CA PHE A 69 -16.76 4.41 -0.62
C PHE A 69 -16.01 3.25 -1.28
N LEU A 70 -15.24 2.47 -0.52
CA LEU A 70 -14.51 1.29 -1.00
C LEU A 70 -15.46 0.24 -1.57
N VAL A 71 -16.46 -0.17 -0.78
CA VAL A 71 -17.49 -1.14 -1.22
C VAL A 71 -18.26 -0.60 -2.42
N ARG A 72 -18.61 0.70 -2.43
CA ARG A 72 -19.37 1.31 -3.52
C ARG A 72 -18.59 1.39 -4.84
N GLN A 73 -17.28 1.62 -4.78
CA GLN A 73 -16.43 1.60 -5.98
C GLN A 73 -16.33 0.18 -6.57
N GLN A 74 -16.15 -0.84 -5.72
CA GLN A 74 -16.16 -2.24 -6.13
C GLN A 74 -17.51 -2.63 -6.77
N ASP A 75 -18.62 -2.20 -6.17
CA ASP A 75 -19.99 -2.42 -6.65
C ASP A 75 -20.28 -1.77 -8.03
N LEU A 76 -19.55 -0.71 -8.40
CA LEU A 76 -19.59 -0.10 -9.74
C LEU A 76 -18.72 -0.86 -10.74
N MET A 77 -17.50 -1.25 -10.36
CA MET A 77 -16.59 -2.05 -11.19
C MET A 77 -17.22 -3.40 -11.56
N SER A 78 -17.89 -4.07 -10.62
CA SER A 78 -18.57 -5.35 -10.86
C SER A 78 -19.86 -5.26 -11.70
N LYS A 79 -20.40 -4.06 -11.93
CA LYS A 79 -21.62 -3.86 -12.74
C LYS A 79 -21.35 -3.55 -14.22
N GLY A 80 -20.09 -3.59 -14.66
CA GLY A 80 -19.69 -3.41 -16.05
C GLY A 80 -20.07 -4.55 -17.01
N THR A 81 -20.52 -5.70 -16.51
CA THR A 81 -20.88 -6.87 -17.34
C THR A 81 -22.30 -7.34 -17.05
N SER A 82 -23.15 -7.38 -18.08
CA SER A 82 -24.48 -8.01 -18.05
C SER A 82 -24.71 -8.77 -19.37
N PRO A 83 -25.29 -10.00 -19.37
CA PRO A 83 -25.06 -10.95 -20.45
C PRO A 83 -26.27 -11.19 -21.39
N ILE A 84 -25.99 -11.42 -22.68
CA ILE A 84 -26.88 -12.07 -23.65
C ILE A 84 -26.07 -13.09 -24.48
N VAL A 85 -26.72 -14.18 -24.90
CA VAL A 85 -26.12 -15.41 -25.48
C VAL A 85 -26.82 -15.71 -26.85
N PRO A 86 -26.48 -16.75 -27.64
CA PRO A 86 -25.45 -16.73 -28.68
C PRO A 86 -25.96 -17.00 -30.13
N ASN A 87 -25.01 -17.18 -31.06
CA ASN A 87 -25.11 -17.91 -32.36
C ASN A 87 -25.97 -17.34 -33.50
N ASN A 88 -25.30 -16.75 -34.51
CA ASN A 88 -24.88 -17.49 -35.73
C ASN A 88 -24.00 -16.62 -36.66
N PHE A 89 -23.18 -17.27 -37.49
CA PHE A 89 -22.15 -16.73 -38.40
C PHE A 89 -22.22 -17.46 -39.77
N PRO A 90 -21.47 -17.09 -40.84
CA PRO A 90 -20.81 -15.82 -41.24
C PRO A 90 -21.29 -15.45 -42.68
N PRO A 91 -20.53 -14.83 -43.63
CA PRO A 91 -19.32 -13.97 -43.59
C PRO A 91 -19.57 -12.57 -44.24
N ALA A 92 -18.67 -11.59 -44.31
CA ALA A 92 -17.21 -11.45 -44.03
C ALA A 92 -16.98 -10.07 -43.30
N GLN A 93 -15.85 -9.35 -43.20
CA GLN A 93 -14.50 -9.36 -43.83
C GLN A 93 -13.41 -8.99 -42.76
N GLU A 94 -12.34 -8.31 -43.19
CA GLU A 94 -11.26 -7.60 -42.47
C GLU A 94 -11.62 -6.95 -41.10
N ALA A 95 -10.72 -6.86 -40.10
CA ALA A 95 -9.25 -6.90 -40.13
C ALA A 95 -8.60 -7.62 -38.92
N CYS A 96 -7.27 -7.66 -38.87
CA CYS A 96 -6.47 -8.58 -38.05
C CYS A 96 -6.39 -8.26 -36.54
N ALA A 97 -6.22 -9.31 -35.72
CA ALA A 97 -5.77 -9.25 -34.33
C ALA A 97 -4.78 -10.39 -34.04
N LEU A 98 -3.80 -10.16 -33.17
CA LEU A 98 -2.85 -11.14 -32.62
C LEU A 98 -2.17 -10.52 -31.38
N GLU A 99 -2.03 -11.14 -30.22
CA GLU A 99 -2.72 -12.30 -29.63
C GLU A 99 -2.73 -12.11 -28.10
N ASN A 100 -3.65 -12.74 -27.38
CA ASN A 100 -3.69 -12.71 -25.92
C ASN A 100 -3.99 -14.12 -25.41
N ILE A 101 -2.99 -14.78 -24.81
CA ILE A 101 -3.14 -16.16 -24.29
C ILE A 101 -3.48 -16.10 -22.81
N ASN A 102 -4.76 -16.29 -22.50
CA ASN A 102 -5.19 -16.64 -21.15
C ASN A 102 -5.10 -18.17 -20.98
N GLU A 103 -4.21 -18.66 -20.12
CA GLU A 103 -4.35 -19.99 -19.54
C GLU A 103 -4.92 -19.89 -18.12
N THR A 104 -6.19 -20.24 -17.97
CA THR A 104 -6.83 -20.39 -16.67
C THR A 104 -6.34 -21.66 -15.99
N SER A 105 -5.69 -21.54 -14.84
CA SER A 105 -5.56 -22.65 -13.89
C SER A 105 -6.38 -22.36 -12.63
N ASP A 106 -7.36 -23.22 -12.37
CA ASP A 106 -8.15 -23.22 -11.14
C ASP A 106 -7.30 -23.81 -10.01
N MET A 107 -7.12 -23.07 -8.92
CA MET A 107 -7.04 -23.66 -7.59
C MET A 107 -7.40 -22.65 -6.50
N SER A 108 -8.43 -22.99 -5.73
CA SER A 108 -8.82 -22.27 -4.52
C SER A 108 -7.70 -22.24 -3.47
N LYS A 109 -7.26 -21.05 -3.09
CA LYS A 109 -6.62 -20.77 -1.80
C LYS A 109 -7.33 -19.57 -1.17
N GLY A 110 -7.65 -19.68 0.11
CA GLY A 110 -8.39 -18.64 0.82
C GLY A 110 -7.65 -17.30 0.77
N GLU A 111 -8.34 -16.27 0.30
CA GLU A 111 -7.89 -14.89 0.38
C GLU A 111 -7.71 -14.53 1.86
N LYS A 112 -6.46 -14.63 2.35
CA LYS A 112 -6.07 -13.99 3.59
C LYS A 112 -6.30 -12.50 3.38
N VAL A 113 -7.28 -11.94 4.09
CA VAL A 113 -7.31 -10.50 4.32
C VAL A 113 -5.97 -10.15 4.95
N ILE A 114 -5.11 -9.48 4.17
CA ILE A 114 -3.82 -9.01 4.66
C ILE A 114 -4.14 -7.93 5.70
N ASP A 115 -3.64 -8.11 6.92
CA ASP A 115 -3.88 -7.15 7.99
C ASP A 115 -2.97 -5.94 7.83
N LEU A 116 -3.34 -5.07 6.89
CA LEU A 116 -2.66 -3.83 6.56
C LEU A 116 -2.61 -2.84 7.75
N SER A 117 -3.28 -3.13 8.88
CA SER A 117 -3.26 -2.26 10.07
C SER A 117 -1.96 -2.30 10.86
N ASN A 118 -1.10 -3.30 10.61
CA ASN A 118 0.20 -3.48 11.26
C ASN A 118 1.40 -3.29 10.31
N MET A 119 1.18 -2.95 9.03
CA MET A 119 2.27 -2.73 8.07
C MET A 119 2.82 -1.31 8.19
N GLU A 120 4.12 -1.22 8.50
CA GLU A 120 4.88 0.03 8.52
C GLU A 120 5.71 0.16 7.24
N PHE A 121 5.89 1.39 6.75
CA PHE A 121 6.53 1.63 5.46
C PHE A 121 7.70 2.61 5.58
N GLU A 122 8.69 2.43 4.70
CA GLU A 122 9.76 3.40 4.45
C GLU A 122 9.74 3.82 2.98
N ALA A 123 10.17 5.05 2.70
CA ALA A 123 10.24 5.59 1.35
C ALA A 123 11.57 6.31 1.10
N LYS A 124 12.10 6.16 -0.13
CA LYS A 124 13.38 6.75 -0.54
C LYS A 124 13.18 8.13 -1.14
N SER A 125 13.74 9.12 -0.47
CA SER A 125 13.72 10.54 -0.82
C SER A 125 14.58 10.86 -2.06
N SER A 126 14.44 12.07 -2.59
CA SER A 126 15.31 12.63 -3.64
C SER A 126 16.77 12.83 -3.21
N ASP A 127 17.11 12.68 -1.92
CA ASP A 127 18.49 12.63 -1.42
C ASP A 127 19.08 11.20 -1.33
N ASP A 128 18.41 10.23 -1.97
CA ASP A 128 18.68 8.78 -1.97
C ASP A 128 18.62 8.09 -0.60
N SER A 129 18.21 8.79 0.46
CA SER A 129 18.06 8.21 1.80
C SER A 129 16.64 7.67 2.03
N TRP A 130 16.54 6.62 2.83
CA TRP A 130 15.27 6.07 3.29
C TRP A 130 14.82 6.72 4.59
N TYR A 131 13.54 7.04 4.66
CA TYR A 131 12.89 7.59 5.84
C TYR A 131 11.54 6.88 6.09
N ASP A 132 11.18 6.72 7.35
CA ASP A 132 9.90 6.15 7.76
C ASP A 132 8.72 7.00 7.30
N VAL A 133 7.67 6.38 6.75
CA VAL A 133 6.44 7.04 6.33
C VAL A 133 5.46 7.13 7.52
N GLU A 134 5.05 8.36 7.89
CA GLU A 134 3.92 8.58 8.81
C GLU A 134 2.60 8.29 8.08
N THR A 135 2.44 8.82 6.86
CA THR A 135 1.18 8.69 6.13
C THR A 135 1.34 8.90 4.62
N PHE A 136 0.58 8.14 3.83
CA PHE A 136 0.36 8.39 2.41
C PHE A 136 -0.80 9.39 2.25
N ILE A 137 -0.53 10.56 1.68
CA ILE A 137 -1.48 11.68 1.59
C ILE A 137 -2.39 11.53 0.37
N THR A 138 -1.80 11.24 -0.78
CA THR A 138 -2.48 11.02 -2.07
C THR A 138 -1.54 10.30 -3.04
N HIS A 139 -2.06 9.85 -4.17
CA HIS A 139 -1.27 9.35 -5.30
C HIS A 139 -1.56 10.16 -6.58
N LYS A 140 -0.76 9.94 -7.61
CA LYS A 140 -1.01 10.35 -9.00
C LYS A 140 -0.45 9.28 -9.94
N PHE A 141 -1.03 9.16 -11.13
CA PHE A 141 -0.51 8.30 -12.18
C PHE A 141 -0.12 9.17 -13.38
N LEU A 142 1.07 8.92 -13.94
CA LEU A 142 1.60 9.62 -15.11
C LEU A 142 1.95 8.56 -16.15
N GLU A 143 1.33 8.62 -17.34
CA GLU A 143 1.39 7.55 -18.34
C GLU A 143 2.82 7.17 -18.78
N SER A 144 3.76 8.14 -18.75
CA SER A 144 5.17 7.96 -19.10
C SER A 144 6.10 7.66 -17.92
N ASP A 145 5.64 7.82 -16.68
CA ASP A 145 6.49 7.94 -15.47
C ASP A 145 6.00 7.07 -14.29
N GLY A 146 4.85 6.42 -14.47
CA GLY A 146 4.28 5.44 -13.55
C GLY A 146 3.49 6.05 -12.38
N PRO A 147 3.17 5.23 -11.37
CA PRO A 147 2.55 5.68 -10.14
C PRO A 147 3.55 6.41 -9.24
N GLN A 148 3.18 7.61 -8.79
CA GLN A 148 3.85 8.32 -7.71
C GLN A 148 2.89 8.51 -6.52
N VAL A 149 3.42 8.54 -5.31
CA VAL A 149 2.69 8.79 -4.06
C VAL A 149 3.28 10.00 -3.33
N LEU A 150 2.43 10.79 -2.69
CA LEU A 150 2.81 11.88 -1.81
C LEU A 150 2.89 11.34 -0.39
N VAL A 151 4.09 11.23 0.16
CA VAL A 151 4.36 10.74 1.52
C VAL A 151 4.58 11.90 2.48
N ARG A 152 4.30 11.68 3.76
CA ARG A 152 4.94 12.39 4.87
C ARG A 152 5.85 11.44 5.63
N TYR A 153 7.01 11.91 6.01
CA TYR A 153 7.98 11.19 6.81
C TYR A 153 7.77 11.39 8.32
N ILE A 154 8.08 10.39 9.15
CA ILE A 154 7.95 10.49 10.62
C ILE A 154 8.91 11.58 11.15
N GLY A 155 8.36 12.50 11.94
CA GLY A 155 9.10 13.62 12.53
C GLY A 155 9.21 14.88 11.65
N PHE A 156 8.69 14.83 10.42
CA PHE A 156 8.64 15.96 9.49
C PHE A 156 7.24 16.60 9.44
N GLY A 157 7.17 17.83 8.93
CA GLY A 157 5.95 18.63 8.85
C GLY A 157 5.12 18.39 7.59
N THR A 158 4.38 19.41 7.18
CA THR A 158 3.57 19.44 5.95
C THR A 158 4.32 20.04 4.75
N GLU A 159 5.48 20.62 5.01
CA GLU A 159 6.30 21.39 4.11
C GLU A 159 7.39 20.52 3.45
N GLU A 160 7.72 19.38 4.07
CA GLU A 160 8.60 18.33 3.55
C GLU A 160 7.83 17.10 3.00
N ASN A 161 6.52 17.21 2.74
CA ASN A 161 5.77 16.13 2.07
C ASN A 161 6.33 15.92 0.64
N GLU A 162 6.80 14.71 0.33
CA GLU A 162 7.54 14.43 -0.92
C GLU A 162 6.78 13.54 -1.90
N TRP A 163 6.89 13.83 -3.20
CA TRP A 163 6.41 12.95 -4.27
C TRP A 163 7.47 11.92 -4.65
N VAL A 164 7.27 10.67 -4.22
CA VAL A 164 8.15 9.53 -4.54
C VAL A 164 7.46 8.60 -5.54
N HIS A 165 8.21 7.90 -6.40
CA HIS A 165 7.65 6.82 -7.22
C HIS A 165 7.26 5.63 -6.32
N ALA A 166 6.23 4.86 -6.67
CA ALA A 166 5.83 3.69 -5.87
C ALA A 166 6.92 2.61 -5.75
N LYS A 167 7.87 2.55 -6.71
CA LYS A 167 9.08 1.70 -6.64
C LYS A 167 10.11 2.14 -5.57
N ASN A 168 9.99 3.36 -5.05
CA ASN A 168 10.81 3.91 -3.96
C ASN A 168 10.08 3.78 -2.60
N VAL A 169 9.13 2.85 -2.48
CA VAL A 169 8.37 2.60 -1.24
C VAL A 169 8.40 1.10 -0.97
N ARG A 170 8.70 0.71 0.26
CA ARG A 170 8.69 -0.69 0.72
C ARG A 170 8.25 -0.80 2.18
N GLU A 171 7.98 -2.02 2.63
CA GLU A 171 7.75 -2.29 4.06
C GLU A 171 9.03 -1.97 4.85
N ARG A 172 8.88 -1.44 6.07
CA ARG A 172 10.00 -0.95 6.90
C ARG A 172 11.05 -2.04 7.13
N SER A 173 12.32 -1.69 6.95
CA SER A 173 13.47 -2.54 7.23
C SER A 173 13.63 -2.75 8.74
N VAL A 174 13.76 -4.00 9.17
CA VAL A 174 13.80 -4.40 10.58
C VAL A 174 15.27 -4.51 11.06
N PRO A 175 15.65 -3.89 12.19
CA PRO A 175 16.99 -4.03 12.77
C PRO A 175 17.33 -5.49 13.09
N LEU A 176 18.50 -5.95 12.66
CA LEU A 176 18.91 -7.35 12.80
C LEU A 176 19.35 -7.69 14.23
N GLU A 177 18.81 -8.77 14.82
CA GLU A 177 19.25 -9.21 16.15
C GLU A 177 20.71 -9.70 16.14
N ASN A 178 21.37 -9.61 17.30
CA ASN A 178 22.70 -10.23 17.51
C ASN A 178 22.74 -11.73 17.19
N SER A 179 21.60 -12.41 17.32
CA SER A 179 21.29 -13.80 16.96
C SER A 179 21.41 -14.07 15.46
N GLU A 180 21.06 -13.08 14.64
CA GLU A 180 20.71 -13.20 13.23
C GLU A 180 21.84 -12.86 12.27
N CYS A 181 23.01 -12.48 12.79
CA CYS A 181 24.16 -12.10 11.97
C CYS A 181 24.53 -13.15 10.91
N ASN A 182 24.22 -14.43 11.15
CA ASN A 182 24.47 -15.56 10.26
C ASN A 182 23.53 -15.63 9.06
N LYS A 183 22.36 -14.95 9.10
CA LYS A 183 21.47 -14.78 7.94
C LYS A 183 22.15 -13.94 6.86
N VAL A 184 22.90 -12.91 7.27
CA VAL A 184 23.56 -11.96 6.37
C VAL A 184 24.64 -12.63 5.54
N MET A 185 24.53 -12.55 4.21
CA MET A 185 25.46 -13.12 3.24
C MET A 185 26.11 -12.04 2.34
N VAL A 186 27.16 -12.43 1.63
CA VAL A 186 27.82 -11.56 0.64
C VAL A 186 26.99 -11.54 -0.64
N GLY A 187 26.66 -10.34 -1.12
CA GLY A 187 25.75 -10.08 -2.24
C GLY A 187 24.44 -9.42 -1.83
N ASP A 188 24.03 -9.56 -0.57
CA ASP A 188 22.76 -9.05 -0.05
C ASP A 188 22.76 -7.51 0.02
N THR A 189 21.68 -6.87 -0.43
CA THR A 189 21.40 -5.45 -0.14
C THR A 189 20.65 -5.34 1.19
N LEU A 190 21.18 -4.52 2.09
CA LEU A 190 20.60 -4.20 3.40
C LEU A 190 20.45 -2.68 3.55
N LEU A 191 19.51 -2.25 4.39
CA LEU A 191 19.44 -0.85 4.78
C LEU A 191 20.50 -0.58 5.84
N CYS A 192 21.43 0.34 5.59
CA CYS A 192 22.50 0.70 6.51
C CYS A 192 22.39 2.15 6.98
N LEU A 193 22.45 2.34 8.30
CA LEU A 193 22.67 3.65 8.90
C LEU A 193 24.10 4.12 8.57
N GLN A 194 24.22 5.28 7.91
CA GLN A 194 25.48 5.98 7.67
C GLN A 194 25.58 7.17 8.63
N GLU A 195 26.56 7.11 9.54
CA GLU A 195 26.82 8.16 10.52
C GLU A 195 28.00 9.03 10.06
N LYS A 196 27.75 10.32 9.85
CA LYS A 196 28.73 11.38 9.59
C LYS A 196 28.59 12.45 10.69
N MET A 197 29.58 13.33 10.84
CA MET A 197 29.65 14.28 11.98
C MET A 197 28.34 15.04 12.27
N ASP A 198 27.66 15.51 11.22
CA ASP A 198 26.48 16.36 11.32
C ASP A 198 25.19 15.69 10.78
N GLN A 199 25.24 14.42 10.36
CA GLN A 199 24.08 13.70 9.83
C GLN A 199 24.14 12.19 10.10
N ALA A 200 22.99 11.60 10.42
CA ALA A 200 22.78 10.16 10.45
C ALA A 200 21.62 9.83 9.51
N LYS A 201 21.87 9.02 8.47
CA LYS A 201 20.90 8.74 7.38
C LYS A 201 20.95 7.28 6.97
N TYR A 202 19.82 6.71 6.56
CA TYR A 202 19.72 5.33 6.12
C TYR A 202 19.81 5.22 4.60
N TYR A 203 20.64 4.30 4.10
CA TYR A 203 20.87 4.07 2.67
C TYR A 203 20.89 2.58 2.37
N ASP A 204 20.48 2.18 1.16
CA ASP A 204 20.76 0.83 0.67
C ASP A 204 22.27 0.63 0.48
N ALA A 205 22.76 -0.54 0.93
CA ALA A 205 24.14 -0.93 0.79
C ALA A 205 24.27 -2.45 0.58
N GLN A 206 25.08 -2.85 -0.41
CA GLN A 206 25.38 -4.25 -0.67
C GLN A 206 26.52 -4.74 0.23
N VAL A 207 26.36 -5.90 0.85
CA VAL A 207 27.41 -6.59 1.61
C VAL A 207 28.43 -7.22 0.66
N ILE A 208 29.69 -6.78 0.73
CA ILE A 208 30.77 -7.22 -0.18
C ILE A 208 31.84 -8.10 0.48
N ASP A 209 31.96 -8.11 1.81
CA ASP A 209 32.77 -9.07 2.59
C ASP A 209 32.25 -9.17 4.04
N ILE A 210 32.45 -10.32 4.70
CA ILE A 210 32.01 -10.55 6.09
C ILE A 210 33.10 -11.23 6.91
N GLN A 211 33.71 -10.45 7.81
CA GLN A 211 34.63 -10.98 8.82
C GLN A 211 33.84 -11.55 10.00
N ARG A 212 33.49 -12.85 9.92
CA ARG A 212 32.91 -13.61 11.01
C ARG A 212 33.85 -13.66 12.22
N LYS A 213 33.34 -13.47 13.44
CA LYS A 213 34.11 -13.58 14.70
C LYS A 213 33.28 -14.34 15.73
N LEU A 214 33.93 -15.01 16.70
CA LEU A 214 33.22 -15.68 17.79
C LEU A 214 32.57 -14.66 18.73
N HIS A 215 31.29 -14.88 19.06
CA HIS A 215 30.53 -14.12 20.05
C HIS A 215 29.41 -14.96 20.66
N ASP A 216 28.79 -14.44 21.71
CA ASP A 216 27.61 -14.98 22.37
C ASP A 216 26.42 -14.01 22.21
N ILE A 217 25.32 -14.28 22.94
CA ILE A 217 24.09 -13.47 22.94
C ILE A 217 24.27 -12.02 23.42
N ARG A 218 25.45 -11.63 23.92
CA ARG A 218 25.69 -10.27 24.46
C ARG A 218 25.94 -9.22 23.39
N GLY A 219 26.21 -9.62 22.14
CA GLY A 219 26.50 -8.68 21.06
C GLY A 219 27.27 -9.32 19.91
N CYS A 220 26.81 -9.08 18.68
CA CYS A 220 27.47 -9.53 17.46
C CYS A 220 28.89 -8.95 17.35
N ARG A 221 29.87 -9.78 17.01
CA ARG A 221 31.28 -9.38 16.82
C ARG A 221 31.76 -9.44 15.37
N CYS A 222 30.89 -9.83 14.45
CA CYS A 222 31.19 -9.77 13.02
C CYS A 222 31.48 -8.32 12.57
N VAL A 223 32.24 -8.16 11.48
CA VAL A 223 32.38 -6.89 10.77
C VAL A 223 31.93 -7.11 9.33
N PHE A 224 31.07 -6.23 8.83
CA PHE A 224 30.48 -6.31 7.51
C PHE A 224 31.08 -5.20 6.66
N ARG A 225 31.77 -5.56 5.59
CA ARG A 225 32.20 -4.58 4.59
C ARG A 225 31.05 -4.41 3.62
N ILE A 226 30.57 -3.18 3.48
CA ILE A 226 29.45 -2.82 2.63
C ILE A 226 29.91 -1.85 1.54
N ARG A 227 29.14 -1.76 0.46
CA ARG A 227 29.21 -0.67 -0.54
C ARG A 227 27.84 0.01 -0.63
N TYR A 228 27.79 1.31 -0.39
CA TYR A 228 26.57 2.10 -0.51
C TYR A 228 26.15 2.25 -1.98
N GLU A 229 24.85 2.08 -2.27
CA GLU A 229 24.36 2.13 -3.66
C GLU A 229 24.36 3.56 -4.24
N HIS A 230 24.24 4.60 -3.41
CA HIS A 230 24.11 5.99 -3.85
C HIS A 230 25.43 6.63 -4.33
N ASP A 231 26.56 6.34 -3.67
CA ASP A 231 27.87 6.95 -3.99
C ASP A 231 28.98 5.94 -4.29
N ASN A 232 28.68 4.63 -4.21
CA ASN A 232 29.66 3.53 -4.32
C ASN A 232 30.79 3.57 -3.28
N SER A 233 30.66 4.36 -2.20
CA SER A 233 31.62 4.35 -1.09
C SER A 233 31.55 3.02 -0.33
N GLU A 234 32.68 2.59 0.23
CA GLU A 234 32.80 1.35 0.99
C GLU A 234 33.10 1.63 2.46
N GLU A 235 32.37 0.98 3.36
CA GLU A 235 32.54 1.12 4.80
C GLU A 235 32.62 -0.26 5.48
N SER A 236 33.24 -0.34 6.66
CA SER A 236 33.27 -1.54 7.50
C SER A 236 32.42 -1.32 8.75
N VAL A 237 31.17 -1.80 8.70
CA VAL A 237 30.14 -1.55 9.70
C VAL A 237 29.90 -2.75 10.63
N ARG A 238 29.01 -2.52 11.60
CA ARG A 238 28.61 -3.46 12.66
C ARG A 238 27.13 -3.80 12.47
N LEU A 239 26.66 -4.91 13.06
CA LEU A 239 25.30 -5.40 12.81
C LEU A 239 24.23 -4.40 13.28
N ASP A 240 24.50 -3.69 14.37
CA ASP A 240 23.70 -2.63 14.95
C ASP A 240 23.48 -1.41 14.05
N ARG A 241 24.17 -1.31 12.91
CA ARG A 241 23.93 -0.33 11.83
C ARG A 241 23.21 -0.92 10.60
N LEU A 242 22.74 -2.17 10.66
CA LEU A 242 22.13 -2.89 9.53
C LEU A 242 20.70 -3.36 9.85
N CYS A 243 19.77 -3.06 8.95
CA CYS A 243 18.40 -3.55 8.97
C CYS A 243 18.16 -4.46 7.74
N GLY A 244 17.49 -5.59 7.97
CA GLY A 244 17.03 -6.50 6.92
C GLY A 244 15.64 -6.14 6.40
N GLN A 245 15.22 -6.73 5.30
CA GLN A 245 13.81 -6.71 4.89
C GLN A 245 12.98 -7.64 5.82
N PRO A 246 11.65 -7.43 5.97
CA PRO A 246 10.82 -8.23 6.89
C PRO A 246 10.80 -9.76 6.65
N GLU A 247 11.18 -10.24 5.46
CA GLU A 247 11.19 -11.67 5.10
C GLU A 247 12.54 -12.39 5.32
N TYR A 248 13.53 -11.71 5.94
CA TYR A 248 14.94 -12.11 6.03
C TYR A 248 15.24 -13.05 7.21
#